data_AF-A0A7K2XHU4-F1
#
_entry.id   AF-A0A7K2XHU4-F1
#
_cell.length_a   1.000
_cell.length_b   1.000
_cell.length_c   1.000
_cell.angle_alpha   90.00
_cell.angle_beta   90.00
_cell.angle_gamma   90.00
#
_symmetry.space_group_name_H-M   'P 1'
#
loop_
_entity.id
_entity.type
_entity.pdbx_description
1 polymer ?
#
loop_
_entity_poly.entity_id
_entity_poly.type
_entity_poly.pdbx_seq_one_letter_code
_entity_poly.pdbx_strand_id
1 'polypeptide(L)'
;MWVFSASGCRWLGAGGSLAVAVGGWFAGTLPVRGGGGLWERHGPAPTAAGTVLAYLGLTLLVAAWGRYGVLLARGAGAARAGVLATLVCWTVPLLLAPPLHSADVYSYVAQGAMVLEGHDVYGAGPSVLGPGDLGAEAAASVGGHWTDTPAPYGPAFLLLAAAVVKLTGGAVVPAVLGMRLIALGALALTAWAVRGLGGGPGGRAGALWLAVLNPLFLVHVVGGTHNDGLMIGLVLAGVLLATRGRWVLGCVLVGCAVMVKSPAAVALLFIGIVVARRAGGGARGLAKGL
;
A
#
# COMPACT_ATOMS: atom_id res chain seq x y z
N MET A 1 10.61 31.70 7.33
CA MET A 1 11.40 30.92 8.32
C MET A 1 10.76 29.59 8.73
N TRP A 2 9.43 29.47 8.84
CA TRP A 2 8.79 28.25 9.36
C TRP A 2 8.91 27.00 8.47
N VAL A 3 8.92 27.15 7.14
CA VAL A 3 9.02 26.05 6.17
C VAL A 3 10.38 25.32 6.19
N PHE A 4 11.39 25.89 6.87
CA PHE A 4 12.73 25.30 6.96
C PHE A 4 12.95 24.43 8.21
N SER A 5 11.91 24.16 9.00
CA SER A 5 11.98 23.27 10.15
C SER A 5 11.31 21.91 9.87
N ALA A 6 11.59 20.93 10.74
CA ALA A 6 10.95 19.62 10.69
C ALA A 6 9.42 19.71 10.87
N SER A 7 8.94 20.64 11.71
CA SER A 7 7.51 20.91 11.89
C SER A 7 6.90 21.59 10.67
N GLY A 8 7.60 22.55 10.05
CA GLY A 8 7.15 23.19 8.83
C GLY A 8 6.98 22.21 7.67
N CYS A 9 7.96 21.32 7.46
CA CYS A 9 7.85 20.25 6.47
C CYS A 9 6.68 19.31 6.75
N ARG A 10 6.42 18.98 8.03
CA ARG A 10 5.28 18.16 8.41
C ARG A 10 3.97 18.81 7.98
N TRP A 11 3.74 20.06 8.33
CA TRP A 11 2.49 20.75 8.00
C TRP A 11 2.35 21.03 6.51
N LEU A 12 3.46 21.32 5.81
CA LEU A 12 3.46 21.46 4.36
C LEU A 12 3.04 20.15 3.68
N GLY A 13 3.60 19.01 4.09
CA GLY A 13 3.22 17.70 3.55
C GLY A 13 1.82 17.26 3.96
N ALA A 14 1.34 17.65 5.15
CA ALA A 14 -0.04 17.42 5.56
C ALA A 14 -1.03 18.20 4.68
N GLY A 15 -0.73 19.47 4.40
CA GLY A 15 -1.48 20.29 3.44
C GLY A 15 -1.43 19.72 2.02
N GLY A 16 -0.27 19.23 1.58
CA GLY A 16 -0.13 18.53 0.30
C GLY A 16 -0.98 17.26 0.22
N SER A 17 -0.95 16.43 1.27
CA SER A 17 -1.76 15.20 1.36
C SER A 17 -3.25 15.50 1.41
N LEU A 18 -3.66 16.57 2.10
CA LEU A 18 -5.04 17.04 2.11
C LEU A 18 -5.48 17.53 0.72
N ALA A 19 -4.65 18.31 0.03
CA ALA A 19 -4.94 18.74 -1.34
C ALA A 19 -5.06 17.55 -2.31
N VAL A 20 -4.21 16.53 -2.16
CA VAL A 20 -4.33 15.25 -2.89
C VAL A 20 -5.68 14.59 -2.60
N ALA A 21 -6.06 14.47 -1.33
CA ALA A 21 -7.32 13.84 -0.93
C ALA A 21 -8.56 14.60 -1.45
N VAL A 22 -8.57 15.92 -1.29
CA VAL A 22 -9.66 16.79 -1.78
C VAL A 22 -9.73 16.78 -3.30
N GLY A 23 -8.58 16.88 -3.99
CA GLY A 23 -8.54 16.75 -5.45
C GLY A 23 -9.06 15.38 -5.91
N GLY A 24 -8.75 14.32 -5.16
CA GLY A 24 -9.25 12.97 -5.38
C GLY A 24 -10.77 12.85 -5.29
N TRP A 25 -11.45 13.61 -4.43
CA TRP A 25 -12.91 13.62 -4.37
C TRP A 25 -13.57 14.07 -5.68
N PHE A 26 -12.87 14.84 -6.51
CA PHE A 26 -13.37 15.29 -7.81
C PHE A 26 -12.76 14.51 -8.99
N ALA A 27 -11.49 14.08 -8.87
CA ALA A 27 -10.69 13.55 -9.97
C ALA A 27 -10.08 12.17 -9.71
N GLY A 28 -10.38 11.54 -8.58
CA GLY A 28 -9.96 10.18 -8.26
C GLY A 28 -10.64 9.15 -9.15
N THR A 29 -10.28 7.89 -8.97
CA THR A 29 -10.87 6.77 -9.70
C THR A 29 -12.21 6.39 -9.05
N LEU A 30 -13.20 7.27 -9.24
CA LEU A 30 -14.53 7.18 -8.65
C LEU A 30 -15.33 6.04 -9.28
N PRO A 31 -16.16 5.33 -8.48
CA PRO A 31 -16.86 4.15 -8.96
C PRO A 31 -17.96 4.51 -9.98
N VAL A 32 -18.26 3.58 -10.86
CA VAL A 32 -19.32 3.72 -11.87
C VAL A 32 -20.71 3.63 -11.23
N ARG A 33 -20.85 2.76 -10.21
CA ARG A 33 -22.05 2.53 -9.38
C ARG A 33 -21.62 2.27 -7.93
N GLY A 34 -22.53 2.36 -6.97
CA GLY A 34 -22.22 2.05 -5.57
C GLY A 34 -21.46 3.13 -4.80
N GLY A 35 -21.37 4.35 -5.34
CA GLY A 35 -20.69 5.48 -4.70
C GLY A 35 -21.41 6.03 -3.45
N GLY A 36 -22.66 5.61 -3.20
CA GLY A 36 -23.42 5.93 -1.99
C GLY A 36 -23.63 7.43 -1.73
N GLY A 37 -23.62 8.27 -2.76
CA GLY A 37 -23.66 9.74 -2.63
C GLY A 37 -22.35 10.38 -2.17
N LEU A 38 -21.34 9.58 -1.79
CA LEU A 38 -20.06 10.05 -1.31
C LEU A 38 -19.04 10.15 -2.44
N TRP A 39 -18.95 9.13 -3.28
CA TRP A 39 -17.97 9.05 -4.37
C TRP A 39 -18.68 9.02 -5.72
N GLU A 40 -19.15 10.18 -6.15
CA GLU A 40 -19.85 10.36 -7.41
C GLU A 40 -18.98 11.02 -8.46
N ARG A 41 -19.14 10.61 -9.72
CA ARG A 41 -18.39 11.20 -10.84
C ARG A 41 -18.89 12.62 -11.12
N HIS A 42 -17.93 13.52 -11.35
CA HIS A 42 -18.20 14.93 -11.59
C HIS A 42 -18.05 15.29 -13.08
N GLY A 43 -18.60 16.44 -13.47
CA GLY A 43 -18.42 16.98 -14.81
C GLY A 43 -16.96 17.37 -15.13
N PRO A 44 -16.66 17.76 -16.38
CA PRO A 44 -15.29 18.02 -16.83
C PRO A 44 -14.57 19.13 -16.05
N ALA A 45 -15.27 20.24 -15.74
CA ALA A 45 -14.64 21.37 -15.06
C ALA A 45 -14.23 21.08 -13.60
N PRO A 46 -15.11 20.53 -12.72
CA PRO A 46 -14.69 20.07 -11.39
C PRO A 46 -13.59 19.02 -11.42
N THR A 47 -13.66 18.08 -12.37
CA THR A 47 -12.63 17.04 -12.56
C THR A 47 -11.27 17.67 -12.90
N ALA A 48 -11.23 18.65 -13.80
CA ALA A 48 -10.00 19.37 -14.15
C ALA A 48 -9.43 20.15 -12.95
N ALA A 49 -10.28 20.87 -12.20
CA ALA A 49 -9.87 21.60 -11.01
C ALA A 49 -9.32 20.66 -9.91
N GLY A 50 -10.00 19.52 -9.69
CA GLY A 50 -9.56 18.49 -8.76
C GLY A 50 -8.23 17.86 -9.16
N THR A 51 -8.02 17.62 -10.46
CA THR A 51 -6.76 17.13 -11.01
C THR A 51 -5.62 18.09 -10.72
N VAL A 52 -5.81 19.39 -11.02
CA VAL A 52 -4.81 20.44 -10.73
C VAL A 52 -4.50 20.49 -9.24
N LEU A 53 -5.53 20.49 -8.38
CA LEU A 53 -5.35 20.50 -6.93
C LEU A 53 -4.58 19.27 -6.42
N ALA A 54 -4.88 18.08 -6.95
CA ALA A 54 -4.19 16.85 -6.59
C ALA A 54 -2.71 16.89 -6.97
N TYR A 55 -2.37 17.35 -8.19
CA TYR A 55 -0.98 17.47 -8.63
C TYR A 55 -0.20 18.54 -7.87
N LEU A 56 -0.84 19.67 -7.54
CA LEU A 56 -0.24 20.69 -6.66
C LEU A 56 0.02 20.10 -5.26
N GLY A 57 -0.95 19.38 -4.71
CA GLY A 57 -0.82 18.69 -3.42
C GLY A 57 0.31 17.66 -3.42
N LEU A 58 0.42 16.85 -4.48
CA LEU A 58 1.49 15.88 -4.65
C LEU A 58 2.85 16.57 -4.74
N THR A 59 2.94 17.67 -5.47
CA THR A 59 4.17 18.47 -5.58
C THR A 59 4.61 19.00 -4.22
N LEU A 60 3.67 19.52 -3.43
CA LEU A 60 3.95 19.98 -2.06
C LEU A 60 4.39 18.84 -1.15
N LEU A 61 3.77 17.66 -1.25
CA LEU A 61 4.15 16.48 -0.47
C LEU A 61 5.55 15.99 -0.84
N VAL A 62 5.92 15.95 -2.12
CA VAL A 62 7.27 15.59 -2.58
C VAL A 62 8.31 16.60 -2.13
N ALA A 63 8.02 17.91 -2.24
CA ALA A 63 8.90 18.96 -1.77
C ALA A 63 9.12 18.88 -0.25
N ALA A 64 8.05 18.65 0.52
CA ALA A 64 8.10 18.44 1.96
C ALA A 64 8.93 17.20 2.31
N TRP A 65 8.75 16.08 1.60
CA TRP A 65 9.52 14.85 1.77
C TRP A 65 11.01 15.03 1.53
N GLY A 66 11.40 15.65 0.41
CA GLY A 66 12.81 15.91 0.09
C GLY A 66 13.45 16.82 1.13
N ARG A 67 12.76 17.91 1.51
CA ARG A 67 13.27 18.84 2.53
C ARG A 67 13.39 18.19 3.90
N TYR A 68 12.40 17.39 4.30
CA TYR A 68 12.42 16.66 5.57
C TYR A 68 13.59 15.66 5.62
N GLY A 69 13.87 14.98 4.51
CA GLY A 69 15.03 14.08 4.37
C GLY A 69 16.37 14.79 4.59
N VAL A 70 16.55 15.96 3.98
CA VAL A 70 17.76 16.80 4.17
C VAL A 70 17.91 17.21 5.65
N LEU A 71 16.81 17.56 6.32
CA LEU A 71 16.84 17.91 7.74
C LEU A 71 17.23 16.71 8.61
N LEU A 72 16.65 15.53 8.35
CA LEU A 72 17.00 14.30 9.06
C LEU A 72 18.48 13.93 8.87
N ALA A 73 19.02 14.06 7.67
CA ALA A 73 20.44 13.81 7.38
C ALA A 73 21.37 14.76 8.14
N ARG A 74 20.91 15.97 8.47
CA ARG A 74 21.63 16.96 9.30
C ARG A 74 21.38 16.77 10.81
N GLY A 75 20.69 15.70 11.22
CA GLY A 75 20.34 15.43 12.61
C GLY A 75 19.14 16.22 13.14
N ALA A 76 18.55 17.12 12.35
CA ALA A 76 17.39 17.90 12.75
C ALA A 76 16.10 17.07 12.63
N GLY A 77 15.33 16.97 13.72
CA GLY A 77 14.04 16.26 13.70
C GLY A 77 14.13 14.73 13.69
N ALA A 78 15.31 14.17 13.99
CA ALA A 78 15.55 12.72 14.06
C ALA A 78 14.87 12.03 15.26
N ALA A 79 14.21 12.78 16.13
CA ALA A 79 13.45 12.23 17.24
C ALA A 79 12.34 11.30 16.73
N ARG A 80 12.27 10.09 17.29
CA ARG A 80 11.32 9.03 16.90
C ARG A 80 9.87 9.52 16.88
N ALA A 81 9.45 10.21 17.93
CA ALA A 81 8.11 10.77 18.04
C ALA A 81 7.82 11.77 16.90
N GLY A 82 8.85 12.51 16.46
CA GLY A 82 8.77 13.44 15.34
C GLY A 82 8.48 12.74 14.01
N VAL A 83 9.22 11.69 13.68
CA VAL A 83 9.04 10.96 12.41
C VAL A 83 7.67 10.28 12.35
N LEU A 84 7.25 9.64 13.45
CA LEU A 84 5.94 8.98 13.52
C LEU A 84 4.78 9.98 13.42
N ALA A 85 4.90 11.13 14.09
CA ALA A 85 3.88 12.17 13.98
C ALA A 85 3.82 12.75 12.56
N THR A 86 4.95 12.88 11.86
CA THR A 86 4.94 13.26 10.44
C THR A 86 4.23 12.21 9.59
N LEU A 87 4.49 10.92 9.84
CA LEU A 87 3.83 9.83 9.12
C LEU A 87 2.32 9.87 9.29
N VAL A 88 1.85 10.03 10.53
CA VAL A 88 0.42 10.16 10.83
C VAL A 88 -0.17 11.38 10.12
N CYS A 89 0.46 12.55 10.23
CA CYS A 89 -0.05 13.78 9.60
C CYS A 89 -0.15 13.70 8.07
N TRP A 90 0.73 12.96 7.41
CA TRP A 90 0.69 12.80 5.95
C TRP A 90 -0.26 11.69 5.51
N THR A 91 -0.45 10.67 6.34
CA THR A 91 -1.30 9.52 6.01
C THR A 91 -2.78 9.82 6.24
N VAL A 92 -3.13 10.48 7.35
CA VAL A 92 -4.52 10.68 7.79
C VAL A 92 -5.41 11.33 6.72
N PRO A 93 -4.99 12.41 6.03
CA PRO A 93 -5.83 13.03 4.99
C PRO A 93 -6.20 12.06 3.85
N LEU A 94 -5.32 11.11 3.53
CA LEU A 94 -5.52 10.15 2.43
C LEU A 94 -6.53 9.05 2.78
N LEU A 95 -6.89 8.86 4.05
CA LEU A 95 -7.70 7.72 4.49
C LEU A 95 -9.14 7.77 3.98
N LEU A 96 -9.68 8.98 3.82
CA LEU A 96 -11.05 9.23 3.39
C LEU A 96 -11.12 9.64 1.91
N ALA A 97 -9.99 9.64 1.21
CA ALA A 97 -9.98 9.87 -0.23
C ALA A 97 -10.64 8.66 -0.94
N PRO A 98 -11.33 8.90 -2.07
CA PRO A 98 -11.63 7.81 -3.00
C PRO A 98 -10.31 7.19 -3.51
N PRO A 99 -10.37 6.03 -4.19
CA PRO A 99 -9.19 5.42 -4.80
C PRO A 99 -8.44 6.43 -5.67
N LEU A 100 -7.16 6.63 -5.38
CA LEU A 100 -6.33 7.61 -6.08
C LEU A 100 -5.57 6.94 -7.22
N HIS A 101 -5.68 7.49 -8.43
CA HIS A 101 -4.91 7.14 -9.63
C HIS A 101 -5.09 5.71 -10.20
N SER A 102 -5.78 4.79 -9.51
CA SER A 102 -5.95 3.40 -9.94
C SER A 102 -7.34 2.85 -9.59
N ALA A 103 -7.82 1.95 -10.46
CA ALA A 103 -9.07 1.20 -10.31
C ALA A 103 -8.87 -0.18 -9.64
N ASP A 104 -7.63 -0.59 -9.33
CA ASP A 104 -7.31 -1.96 -8.92
C ASP A 104 -8.10 -2.42 -7.68
N VAL A 105 -8.45 -1.49 -6.79
CA VAL A 105 -9.26 -1.83 -5.60
C VAL A 105 -10.61 -2.40 -5.96
N TYR A 106 -11.22 -1.99 -7.08
CA TYR A 106 -12.46 -2.57 -7.56
C TYR A 106 -12.26 -4.00 -8.04
N SER A 107 -11.12 -4.30 -8.68
CA SER A 107 -10.73 -5.67 -9.02
C SER A 107 -10.58 -6.53 -7.77
N TYR A 108 -9.96 -6.02 -6.70
CA TYR A 108 -9.81 -6.76 -5.45
C TYR A 108 -11.17 -7.09 -4.83
N VAL A 109 -12.08 -6.11 -4.79
CA VAL A 109 -13.43 -6.30 -4.24
C VAL A 109 -14.23 -7.28 -5.10
N ALA A 110 -14.20 -7.15 -6.42
CA ALA A 110 -14.87 -8.08 -7.33
C ALA A 110 -14.32 -9.51 -7.20
N GLN A 111 -13.00 -9.68 -7.18
CA GLN A 111 -12.38 -10.99 -7.00
C GLN A 111 -12.66 -11.59 -5.62
N GLY A 112 -12.73 -10.77 -4.57
CA GLY A 112 -13.18 -11.21 -3.25
C GLY A 112 -14.62 -11.73 -3.27
N ALA A 113 -15.51 -11.07 -4.01
CA ALA A 113 -16.88 -11.52 -4.21
C ALA A 113 -16.95 -12.82 -5.02
N MET A 114 -16.16 -12.93 -6.09
CA MET A 114 -16.05 -14.16 -6.89
C MET A 114 -15.66 -15.37 -6.02
N VAL A 115 -14.74 -15.21 -5.07
CA VAL A 115 -14.38 -16.27 -4.11
C VAL A 115 -15.57 -16.69 -3.25
N LEU A 116 -16.38 -15.74 -2.78
CA LEU A 116 -17.54 -16.02 -1.94
C LEU A 116 -18.69 -16.70 -2.70
N GLU A 117 -18.87 -16.34 -3.97
CA GLU A 117 -19.85 -16.93 -4.88
C GLU A 117 -19.38 -18.27 -5.50
N GLY A 118 -18.15 -18.71 -5.19
CA GLY A 118 -17.62 -20.00 -5.64
C GLY A 118 -17.13 -20.02 -7.09
N HIS A 119 -16.89 -18.86 -7.70
CA HIS A 119 -16.31 -18.79 -9.04
C HIS A 119 -14.81 -19.14 -9.04
N ASP A 120 -14.33 -19.69 -10.16
CA ASP A 120 -12.90 -19.87 -10.40
C ASP A 120 -12.23 -18.53 -10.77
N VAL A 121 -11.68 -17.87 -9.75
CA VAL A 121 -10.93 -16.61 -9.86
C VAL A 121 -9.62 -16.72 -10.66
N TYR A 122 -9.12 -17.92 -10.92
CA TYR A 122 -7.91 -18.15 -11.70
C TYR A 122 -8.20 -18.57 -13.14
N GLY A 123 -9.44 -18.96 -13.44
CA GLY A 123 -9.91 -19.25 -14.79
C GLY A 123 -10.72 -18.11 -15.43
N ALA A 124 -11.37 -17.27 -14.61
CA ALA A 124 -12.25 -16.19 -15.08
C ALA A 124 -11.93 -14.83 -14.45
N GLY A 125 -12.34 -13.76 -15.12
CA GLY A 125 -12.24 -12.39 -14.62
C GLY A 125 -13.52 -11.88 -13.93
N PRO A 126 -13.49 -10.67 -13.35
CA PRO A 126 -14.64 -10.01 -12.73
C PRO A 126 -15.93 -9.92 -13.55
N SER A 127 -15.85 -10.03 -14.88
CA SER A 127 -17.01 -10.00 -15.79
C SER A 127 -18.03 -11.11 -15.58
N VAL A 128 -17.68 -12.18 -14.84
CA VAL A 128 -18.63 -13.23 -14.47
C VAL A 128 -19.70 -12.76 -13.49
N LEU A 129 -19.45 -11.67 -12.76
CA LEU A 129 -20.41 -11.10 -11.81
C LEU A 129 -21.47 -10.27 -12.56
N GLY A 130 -22.68 -10.79 -12.61
CA GLY A 130 -23.83 -10.17 -13.26
C GLY A 130 -24.52 -9.12 -12.39
N PRO A 131 -25.45 -8.33 -12.98
CA PRO A 131 -26.26 -7.39 -12.21
C PRO A 131 -27.06 -8.10 -11.10
N GLY A 132 -26.89 -7.65 -9.86
CA GLY A 132 -27.55 -8.23 -8.68
C GLY A 132 -26.67 -9.17 -7.87
N ASP A 133 -25.55 -9.64 -8.42
CA ASP A 133 -24.60 -10.49 -7.71
C ASP A 133 -23.80 -9.70 -6.68
N LEU A 134 -23.24 -10.42 -5.71
CA LEU A 134 -22.30 -9.84 -4.75
C LEU A 134 -21.12 -9.21 -5.49
N GLY A 135 -20.83 -7.94 -5.20
CA GLY A 135 -19.70 -7.24 -5.83
C GLY A 135 -19.94 -6.77 -7.26
N ALA A 136 -21.15 -6.89 -7.83
CA ALA A 136 -21.47 -6.43 -9.18
C ALA A 136 -21.16 -4.94 -9.42
N GLU A 137 -21.37 -4.08 -8.41
CA GLU A 137 -21.05 -2.65 -8.51
C GLU A 137 -19.53 -2.38 -8.58
N ALA A 138 -18.74 -3.18 -7.87
CA ALA A 138 -17.30 -3.14 -7.95
C ALA A 138 -16.82 -3.67 -9.31
N ALA A 139 -17.38 -4.81 -9.78
CA ALA A 139 -17.10 -5.36 -11.11
C ALA A 139 -17.36 -4.34 -12.23
N ALA A 140 -18.45 -3.58 -12.14
CA ALA A 140 -18.77 -2.51 -13.10
C ALA A 140 -17.77 -1.34 -13.10
N SER A 141 -16.93 -1.23 -12.06
CA SER A 141 -15.90 -0.20 -11.90
C SER A 141 -14.48 -0.74 -12.15
N VAL A 142 -14.34 -2.02 -12.53
CA VAL A 142 -13.06 -2.63 -12.92
C VAL A 142 -12.54 -1.97 -14.20
N GLY A 143 -11.24 -1.67 -14.21
CA GLY A 143 -10.63 -0.90 -15.30
C GLY A 143 -10.21 -1.76 -16.50
N GLY A 144 -10.81 -1.51 -17.65
CA GLY A 144 -10.30 -1.94 -18.96
C GLY A 144 -9.99 -3.44 -19.06
N HIS A 145 -8.73 -3.78 -19.33
CA HIS A 145 -8.29 -5.17 -19.54
C HIS A 145 -8.51 -6.08 -18.32
N TRP A 146 -8.63 -5.52 -17.11
CA TRP A 146 -8.82 -6.30 -15.89
C TRP A 146 -10.20 -6.95 -15.78
N THR A 147 -11.18 -6.51 -16.58
CA THR A 147 -12.57 -7.01 -16.53
C THR A 147 -12.67 -8.49 -16.83
N ASP A 148 -11.92 -8.98 -17.82
CA ASP A 148 -11.90 -10.39 -18.25
C ASP A 148 -10.62 -11.12 -17.84
N THR A 149 -9.72 -10.45 -17.13
CA THR A 149 -8.43 -11.02 -16.73
C THR A 149 -8.56 -11.80 -15.42
N PRO A 150 -8.11 -13.07 -15.37
CA PRO A 150 -8.05 -13.82 -14.12
C PRO A 150 -7.19 -13.15 -13.05
N ALA A 151 -7.45 -13.46 -11.79
CA ALA A 151 -6.75 -12.84 -10.67
C ALA A 151 -5.24 -13.16 -10.72
N PRO A 152 -4.35 -12.16 -10.82
CA PRO A 152 -2.91 -12.38 -10.75
C PRO A 152 -2.39 -12.46 -9.30
N TYR A 153 -3.29 -12.54 -8.31
CA TYR A 153 -2.98 -12.46 -6.89
C TYR A 153 -3.09 -13.83 -6.22
N GLY A 154 -2.22 -14.06 -5.23
CA GLY A 154 -2.21 -15.32 -4.51
C GLY A 154 -3.41 -15.48 -3.57
N PRO A 155 -3.63 -16.70 -3.07
CA PRO A 155 -4.83 -17.06 -2.31
C PRO A 155 -4.94 -16.31 -0.98
N ALA A 156 -3.83 -15.96 -0.33
CA ALA A 156 -3.88 -15.24 0.95
C ALA A 156 -4.49 -13.84 0.78
N PHE A 157 -4.16 -13.15 -0.32
CA PHE A 157 -4.77 -11.86 -0.60
C PHE A 157 -6.24 -11.99 -0.99
N LEU A 158 -6.60 -12.98 -1.80
CA LEU A 158 -7.99 -13.22 -2.19
C LEU A 158 -8.88 -13.55 -0.99
N LEU A 159 -8.38 -14.31 -0.01
CA LEU A 159 -9.10 -14.56 1.24
C LEU A 159 -9.31 -13.29 2.08
N LEU A 160 -8.33 -12.39 2.12
CA LEU A 160 -8.49 -11.09 2.78
C LEU A 160 -9.52 -10.21 2.06
N ALA A 161 -9.50 -10.18 0.74
CA ALA A 161 -10.48 -9.45 -0.06
C ALA A 161 -11.89 -10.03 0.14
N ALA A 162 -12.04 -11.36 0.11
CA ALA A 162 -13.29 -12.05 0.40
C ALA A 162 -13.80 -11.75 1.82
N ALA A 163 -12.92 -11.71 2.83
CA ALA A 163 -13.28 -11.33 4.18
C ALA A 163 -13.81 -9.88 4.24
N VAL A 164 -13.16 -8.94 3.55
CA VAL A 164 -13.64 -7.55 3.45
C VAL A 164 -15.02 -7.50 2.80
N VAL A 165 -15.20 -8.15 1.64
CA VAL A 165 -16.48 -8.19 0.91
C VAL A 165 -17.59 -8.78 1.78
N LYS A 166 -17.31 -9.88 2.49
CA LYS A 166 -18.26 -10.52 3.40
C LYS A 166 -18.70 -9.57 4.52
N LEU A 167 -17.77 -8.83 5.10
CA LEU A 167 -18.05 -7.88 6.18
C LEU A 167 -18.82 -6.64 5.71
N THR A 168 -18.66 -6.25 4.44
CA THR A 168 -19.27 -5.04 3.87
C THR A 168 -20.51 -5.32 3.02
N GLY A 169 -20.87 -6.59 2.82
CA GLY A 169 -21.96 -7.00 1.94
C GLY A 169 -21.71 -6.62 0.47
N GLY A 170 -20.45 -6.47 0.06
CA GLY A 170 -20.08 -6.06 -1.31
C GLY A 170 -20.32 -4.58 -1.64
N ALA A 171 -20.79 -3.75 -0.70
CA ALA A 171 -20.96 -2.32 -0.92
C ALA A 171 -19.61 -1.64 -1.19
N VAL A 172 -19.53 -0.87 -2.28
CA VAL A 172 -18.25 -0.36 -2.82
C VAL A 172 -17.50 0.53 -1.82
N VAL A 173 -18.15 1.55 -1.27
CA VAL A 173 -17.48 2.50 -0.36
C VAL A 173 -16.94 1.79 0.90
N PRO A 174 -17.75 1.02 1.66
CA PRO A 174 -17.23 0.28 2.81
C PRO A 174 -16.16 -0.75 2.44
N ALA A 175 -16.28 -1.44 1.29
CA ALA A 175 -15.29 -2.41 0.85
C ALA A 175 -13.93 -1.76 0.56
N VAL A 176 -13.90 -0.62 -0.14
CA VAL A 176 -12.67 0.14 -0.38
C VAL A 176 -12.04 0.60 0.94
N LEU A 177 -12.85 1.07 1.89
CA LEU A 177 -12.36 1.45 3.22
C LEU A 177 -11.81 0.24 3.99
N GLY A 178 -12.44 -0.94 3.89
CA GLY A 178 -11.93 -2.19 4.45
C GLY A 178 -10.59 -2.61 3.85
N MET A 179 -10.44 -2.51 2.52
CA MET A 179 -9.16 -2.75 1.85
C MET A 179 -8.09 -1.74 2.30
N ARG A 180 -8.50 -0.50 2.61
CA ARG A 180 -7.60 0.52 3.15
C ARG A 180 -7.10 0.20 4.56
N LEU A 181 -7.87 -0.52 5.38
CA LEU A 181 -7.38 -1.04 6.66
C LEU A 181 -6.26 -2.07 6.47
N ILE A 182 -6.34 -2.91 5.44
CA ILE A 182 -5.26 -3.84 5.07
C ILE A 182 -4.01 -3.05 4.66
N ALA A 183 -4.17 -1.99 3.85
CA ALA A 183 -3.07 -1.11 3.47
C ALA A 183 -2.42 -0.39 4.67
N LEU A 184 -3.21 0.01 5.69
CA LEU A 184 -2.69 0.55 6.95
C LEU A 184 -1.93 -0.50 7.76
N GLY A 185 -2.41 -1.74 7.80
CA GLY A 185 -1.67 -2.85 8.39
C GLY A 185 -0.32 -3.09 7.70
N ALA A 186 -0.31 -3.02 6.37
CA ALA A 186 0.90 -3.10 5.56
C ALA A 186 1.88 -1.94 5.83
N LEU A 187 1.38 -0.71 5.96
CA LEU A 187 2.17 0.46 6.34
C LEU A 187 2.82 0.26 7.72
N ALA A 188 2.04 -0.19 8.72
CA ALA A 188 2.53 -0.44 10.07
C ALA A 188 3.59 -1.55 10.11
N LEU A 189 3.36 -2.66 9.37
CA LEU A 189 4.29 -3.77 9.25
C LEU A 189 5.61 -3.31 8.59
N THR A 190 5.51 -2.54 7.51
CA THR A 190 6.66 -1.95 6.81
C THR A 190 7.45 -1.05 7.76
N ALA A 191 6.78 -0.13 8.46
CA ALA A 191 7.40 0.78 9.42
C ALA A 191 8.12 0.02 10.55
N TRP A 192 7.52 -1.06 11.06
CA TRP A 192 8.15 -1.93 12.05
C TRP A 192 9.40 -2.61 11.51
N ALA A 193 9.31 -3.17 10.30
CA ALA A 193 10.39 -3.93 9.67
C ALA A 193 11.60 -3.03 9.36
N VAL A 194 11.39 -1.92 8.64
CA VAL A 194 12.48 -1.01 8.25
C VAL A 194 13.15 -0.34 9.45
N ARG A 195 12.39 -0.09 10.53
CA ARG A 195 12.97 0.39 11.79
C ARG A 195 13.89 -0.66 12.41
N GLY A 196 13.53 -1.94 12.33
CA GLY A 196 14.37 -3.04 12.79
C GLY A 196 15.64 -3.22 11.97
N LEU A 197 15.58 -2.89 10.67
CA LEU A 197 16.70 -2.94 9.72
C LEU A 197 17.57 -1.67 9.72
N GLY A 198 17.06 -0.53 10.21
CA GLY A 198 17.67 0.80 10.11
C GLY A 198 18.90 1.06 10.99
N GLY A 199 19.93 0.22 10.87
CA GLY A 199 21.24 0.38 11.53
C GLY A 199 22.33 1.04 10.66
N GLY A 200 22.02 1.40 9.41
CA GLY A 200 22.96 2.06 8.50
C GLY A 200 23.16 3.56 8.75
N PRO A 201 23.91 4.27 7.88
CA PRO A 201 24.28 5.68 8.07
C PRO A 201 23.10 6.66 8.26
N GLY A 202 21.93 6.37 7.67
CA GLY A 202 20.71 7.17 7.86
C GLY A 202 19.94 6.86 9.15
N GLY A 203 20.38 5.85 9.91
CA GLY A 203 19.71 5.36 11.11
C GLY A 203 18.26 4.94 10.90
N ARG A 204 17.55 4.78 12.02
CA ARG A 204 16.13 4.36 12.01
C ARG A 204 15.20 5.43 11.44
N ALA A 205 15.52 6.70 11.64
CA ALA A 205 14.74 7.83 11.13
C ALA A 205 14.84 7.92 9.59
N GLY A 206 16.05 7.79 9.03
CA GLY A 206 16.26 7.75 7.58
C GLY A 206 15.59 6.55 6.92
N ALA A 207 15.61 5.38 7.56
CA ALA A 207 14.90 4.19 7.06
C ALA A 207 13.38 4.41 6.97
N LEU A 208 12.77 5.01 8.00
CA LEU A 208 11.34 5.35 7.98
C LEU A 208 11.03 6.45 6.95
N TRP A 209 11.92 7.44 6.81
CA TRP A 209 11.79 8.51 5.83
C TRP A 209 11.76 7.99 4.38
N LEU A 210 12.69 7.09 4.05
CA LEU A 210 12.82 6.56 2.70
C LEU A 210 11.74 5.52 2.37
N ALA A 211 11.29 4.74 3.35
CA ALA A 211 10.33 3.66 3.12
C ALA A 211 8.87 4.12 3.22
N VAL A 212 8.44 4.58 4.40
CA VAL A 212 7.01 4.77 4.71
C VAL A 212 6.54 6.22 4.62
N LEU A 213 7.43 7.19 4.75
CA LEU A 213 7.14 8.59 4.45
C LEU A 213 7.31 8.94 2.97
N ASN A 214 7.73 7.97 2.15
CA ASN A 214 7.85 8.15 0.72
C ASN A 214 6.48 8.51 0.12
N PRO A 215 6.35 9.65 -0.59
CA PRO A 215 5.09 10.06 -1.21
C PRO A 215 4.50 8.98 -2.13
N LEU A 216 5.35 8.21 -2.81
CA LEU A 216 4.91 7.08 -3.63
C LEU A 216 4.22 6.02 -2.76
N PHE A 217 4.82 5.63 -1.64
CA PHE A 217 4.22 4.65 -0.72
C PHE A 217 2.87 5.17 -0.19
N LEU A 218 2.82 6.41 0.27
CA LEU A 218 1.60 6.99 0.84
C LEU A 218 0.46 7.10 -0.20
N VAL A 219 0.74 7.65 -1.38
CA VAL A 219 -0.29 7.86 -2.39
C VAL A 219 -0.70 6.55 -3.06
N HIS A 220 0.26 5.67 -3.37
CA HIS A 220 -0.01 4.41 -4.07
C HIS A 220 -0.59 3.34 -3.14
N VAL A 221 0.08 3.04 -2.02
CA VAL A 221 -0.36 1.97 -1.11
C VAL A 221 -1.57 2.39 -0.29
N VAL A 222 -1.54 3.57 0.33
CA VAL A 222 -2.64 4.00 1.22
C VAL A 222 -3.77 4.66 0.43
N GLY A 223 -3.43 5.65 -0.42
CA GLY A 223 -4.42 6.36 -1.22
C GLY A 223 -5.08 5.48 -2.29
N GLY A 224 -4.26 4.84 -3.12
CA GLY A 224 -4.67 3.92 -4.19
C GLY A 224 -5.07 2.52 -3.69
N THR A 225 -4.80 2.20 -2.41
CA THR A 225 -5.17 0.91 -1.80
C THR A 225 -4.50 -0.30 -2.47
N HIS A 226 -3.28 -0.12 -3.00
CA HIS A 226 -2.57 -1.19 -3.70
C HIS A 226 -2.09 -2.30 -2.76
N ASN A 227 -2.30 -3.55 -3.16
CA ASN A 227 -1.92 -4.73 -2.37
C ASN A 227 -0.41 -4.98 -2.30
N ASP A 228 0.36 -4.34 -3.18
CA ASP A 228 1.83 -4.35 -3.18
C ASP A 228 2.40 -3.97 -1.81
N GLY A 229 1.73 -3.07 -1.08
CA GLY A 229 2.13 -2.71 0.28
C GLY A 229 2.18 -3.90 1.23
N LEU A 230 1.18 -4.79 1.19
CA LEU A 230 1.12 -5.97 2.06
C LEU A 230 2.24 -6.94 1.72
N MET A 231 2.48 -7.18 0.43
CA MET A 231 3.60 -7.99 -0.05
C MET A 231 4.94 -7.42 0.45
N ILE A 232 5.18 -6.12 0.26
CA ILE A 232 6.41 -5.42 0.70
C ILE A 232 6.59 -5.53 2.22
N GLY A 233 5.53 -5.29 2.99
CA GLY A 233 5.56 -5.38 4.45
C GLY A 233 5.97 -6.77 4.93
N LEU A 234 5.36 -7.83 4.36
CA LEU A 234 5.67 -9.22 4.68
C LEU A 234 7.11 -9.59 4.28
N VAL A 235 7.57 -9.17 3.09
CA VAL A 235 8.96 -9.39 2.65
C VAL A 235 9.95 -8.75 3.62
N LEU A 236 9.77 -7.46 3.95
CA LEU A 236 10.68 -6.74 4.85
C LEU A 236 10.65 -7.32 6.27
N ALA A 237 9.49 -7.76 6.74
CA ALA A 237 9.35 -8.46 8.00
C ALA A 237 10.11 -9.80 7.98
N GLY A 238 9.98 -10.58 6.91
CA GLY A 238 10.70 -11.84 6.74
C GLY A 238 12.22 -11.65 6.72
N VAL A 239 12.70 -10.66 5.98
CA VAL A 239 14.12 -10.26 5.94
C VAL A 239 14.63 -9.82 7.31
N LEU A 240 13.86 -9.01 8.05
CA LEU A 240 14.21 -8.63 9.42
C LEU A 240 14.36 -9.84 10.35
N LEU A 241 13.49 -10.84 10.24
CA LEU A 241 13.58 -12.05 11.06
C LEU A 241 14.76 -12.94 10.66
N ALA A 242 15.03 -13.07 9.37
CA ALA A 242 16.19 -13.80 8.86
C ALA A 242 17.51 -13.17 9.34
N THR A 243 17.63 -11.84 9.27
CA THR A 243 18.77 -11.09 9.83
C THR A 243 18.84 -11.13 11.36
N ARG A 244 17.87 -11.73 12.05
CA ARG A 244 17.92 -12.00 13.49
C ARG A 244 18.10 -13.49 13.82
N GLY A 245 18.39 -14.31 12.82
CA GLY A 245 18.64 -15.75 12.98
C GLY A 245 17.38 -16.59 12.93
N ARG A 246 16.20 -15.98 12.83
CA ARG A 246 14.90 -16.65 12.72
C ARG A 246 14.53 -16.85 11.25
N TRP A 247 15.44 -17.45 10.48
CA TRP A 247 15.33 -17.54 9.03
C TRP A 247 14.16 -18.40 8.57
N VAL A 248 13.79 -19.47 9.28
CA VAL A 248 12.60 -20.28 8.98
C VAL A 248 11.34 -19.41 9.02
N LEU A 249 11.15 -18.64 10.10
CA LEU A 249 10.02 -17.71 10.21
C LEU A 249 10.11 -16.60 9.15
N GLY A 250 11.33 -16.19 8.79
CA GLY A 250 11.57 -15.30 7.65
C GLY A 250 11.02 -15.85 6.34
N CYS A 251 11.36 -17.10 6.00
CA CYS A 251 10.87 -17.79 4.82
C CYS A 251 9.34 -17.99 4.85
N VAL A 252 8.76 -18.29 6.02
CA VAL A 252 7.30 -18.39 6.18
C VAL A 252 6.61 -17.07 5.84
N LEU A 253 7.11 -15.94 6.35
CA LEU A 253 6.53 -14.63 6.02
C LEU A 253 6.70 -14.27 4.53
N VAL A 254 7.83 -14.61 3.93
CA VAL A 254 8.02 -14.43 2.47
C VAL A 254 7.10 -15.37 1.67
N GLY A 255 6.86 -16.59 2.14
CA GLY A 255 5.86 -17.49 1.57
C GLY A 255 4.45 -16.90 1.61
N CYS A 256 4.05 -16.30 2.74
CA CYS A 256 2.81 -15.54 2.82
C CYS A 256 2.80 -14.35 1.83
N ALA A 257 3.93 -13.67 1.64
CA ALA A 257 4.06 -12.59 0.66
C ALA A 257 3.91 -13.08 -0.78
N VAL A 258 4.44 -14.27 -1.12
CA VAL A 258 4.22 -14.92 -2.43
C VAL A 258 2.75 -15.21 -2.65
N MET A 259 2.04 -15.64 -1.59
CA MET A 259 0.58 -15.81 -1.59
C MET A 259 -0.20 -14.49 -1.63
N VAL A 260 0.47 -13.33 -1.62
CA VAL A 260 -0.11 -12.03 -2.02
C VAL A 260 0.24 -11.75 -3.48
N LYS A 261 1.54 -11.78 -3.81
CA LYS A 261 2.06 -11.54 -5.16
C LYS A 261 3.36 -12.31 -5.39
N SER A 262 3.44 -13.04 -6.51
CA SER A 262 4.56 -13.93 -6.84
C SER A 262 5.96 -13.28 -6.87
N PRO A 263 6.16 -11.99 -7.23
CA PRO A 263 7.49 -11.37 -7.21
C PRO A 263 8.20 -11.42 -5.85
N ALA A 264 7.46 -11.58 -4.75
CA ALA A 264 8.02 -11.74 -3.41
C ALA A 264 9.00 -12.91 -3.28
N ALA A 265 8.90 -13.94 -4.14
CA ALA A 265 9.73 -15.13 -4.08
C ALA A 265 11.23 -14.81 -4.20
N VAL A 266 11.59 -13.73 -4.91
CA VAL A 266 12.97 -13.26 -5.06
C VAL A 266 13.62 -12.97 -3.70
N ALA A 267 12.85 -12.58 -2.69
CA ALA A 267 13.37 -12.33 -1.35
C ALA A 267 13.91 -13.59 -0.65
N LEU A 268 13.48 -14.79 -1.05
CA LEU A 268 14.03 -16.05 -0.53
C LEU A 268 15.50 -16.22 -0.90
N LEU A 269 15.91 -15.78 -2.09
CA LEU A 269 17.33 -15.80 -2.51
C LEU A 269 18.19 -14.95 -1.57
N PHE A 270 17.67 -13.77 -1.19
CA PHE A 270 18.34 -12.90 -0.23
C PHE A 270 18.46 -13.56 1.15
N ILE A 271 17.39 -14.20 1.64
CA ILE A 271 17.41 -14.93 2.91
C ILE A 271 18.44 -16.08 2.85
N GLY A 272 18.48 -16.83 1.75
CA GLY A 272 19.47 -17.89 1.52
C GLY A 272 20.91 -17.39 1.64
N ILE A 273 21.22 -16.22 1.05
CA ILE A 273 22.54 -15.57 1.19
C ILE A 273 22.82 -15.18 2.64
N VAL A 274 21.85 -14.59 3.35
CA VAL A 274 22.00 -14.19 4.76
C VAL A 274 22.30 -15.41 5.64
N VAL A 275 21.63 -16.53 5.40
CA VAL A 275 21.85 -17.81 6.10
C VAL A 275 23.23 -18.37 5.77
N ALA A 276 23.60 -18.44 4.48
CA ALA A 276 24.88 -18.98 4.04
C ALA A 276 26.08 -18.20 4.61
N ARG A 277 25.99 -16.87 4.65
CA ARG A 277 27.05 -16.01 5.25
C ARG A 277 27.19 -16.25 6.75
N ARG A 278 26.10 -16.52 7.46
CA ARG A 278 26.15 -16.84 8.90
C ARG A 278 26.69 -18.24 9.19
N ALA A 279 26.53 -19.17 8.26
CA ALA A 279 27.02 -20.54 8.38
C ALA A 279 28.48 -20.72 7.95
N GLY A 280 29.23 -19.63 7.67
CA GLY A 280 30.65 -19.68 7.34
C GLY A 280 31.00 -19.77 5.85
N GLY A 281 30.05 -19.52 4.94
CA GLY A 281 30.33 -19.25 3.51
C GLY A 281 30.75 -20.44 2.63
N GLY A 282 30.84 -21.66 3.15
CA GLY A 282 31.17 -22.87 2.38
C GLY A 282 29.95 -23.58 1.76
N ALA A 283 30.17 -24.61 0.94
CA ALA A 283 29.13 -25.41 0.28
C ALA A 283 28.04 -25.96 1.24
N ARG A 284 28.41 -26.27 2.49
CA ARG A 284 27.45 -26.65 3.56
C ARG A 284 26.54 -25.51 4.05
N GLY A 285 26.98 -24.26 3.92
CA GLY A 285 26.16 -23.07 4.20
C GLY A 285 25.19 -22.76 3.06
N LEU A 286 25.60 -23.01 1.82
CA LEU A 286 24.74 -22.95 0.63
C LEU A 286 23.65 -24.04 0.67
N ALA A 287 23.99 -25.28 1.03
CA ALA A 287 23.03 -26.38 1.17
C ALA A 287 22.04 -26.23 2.36
N LYS A 288 22.30 -25.33 3.31
CA LYS A 288 21.35 -24.93 4.36
C LYS A 288 20.51 -23.70 3.98
N GLY A 289 20.91 -22.97 2.94
CA GLY A 289 20.26 -21.73 2.50
C GLY A 289 19.43 -21.88 1.22
N LEU A 290 19.64 -22.95 0.46
CA LEU A 290 18.79 -23.45 -0.63
C LEU A 290 17.80 -24.47 -0.09
#